data_AF-A0A258SQU9-F1
#
_entry.id   AF-A0A258SQU9-F1
#
_cell.length_a   1.000
_cell.length_b   1.000
_cell.length_c   1.000
_cell.angle_alpha   90.00
_cell.angle_beta   90.00
_cell.angle_gamma   90.00
#
_symmetry.space_group_name_H-M   'P 1'
#
loop_
_entity.id
_entity.type
_entity.pdbx_description
1 polymer ?
#
loop_
_entity_poly.entity_id
_entity_poly.type
_entity_poly.pdbx_seq_one_letter_code
_entity_poly.pdbx_strand_id
1 'polypeptide(L)'
;NDAITTMLGFSMIKFLPMIISLTLFLAVLMTLSRWYRDSEMVVWFSSGMSITSWIRPVLSFIGPVILLIALLSLVVMPWATSQGEAYRTQLESRDDLASISPGVFKESSNGERVFFIESFDELGNIVKNIFVQSLQHQKLGIIVAAEGNRVVEKNGDQFVVMENGRRYEGTRGSAEFSTTKFEKYAIRVEAKEAKQEPPSTQSKSSQELLSSQNSTNAAELQWRFAIPISALILSLLAIPLSALDPRAGRSANFVLALIIYIVYNNLLSIMQAWVAQGKINGIVGLWPVHFIFLAITAYMFYRRANQLPIMPIFLSRLFVMPKLKTSRK
;
A
#
# COMPACT_ATOMS: atom_id res chain seq x y z
N ASN A 1 -7.64 -13.19 16.46
CA ASN A 1 -6.75 -12.04 16.78
C ASN A 1 -5.36 -12.16 16.19
N ASP A 2 -4.70 -13.32 16.32
CA ASP A 2 -3.29 -13.49 15.86
C ASP A 2 -3.07 -13.29 14.35
N ALA A 3 -4.10 -13.56 13.53
CA ALA A 3 -4.04 -13.31 12.10
C ALA A 3 -3.93 -11.81 11.76
N ILE A 4 -4.72 -10.97 12.46
CA ILE A 4 -4.72 -9.53 12.25
C ILE A 4 -3.39 -8.92 12.70
N THR A 5 -2.87 -9.35 13.86
CA THR A 5 -1.58 -8.85 14.37
C THR A 5 -0.42 -9.23 13.45
N THR A 6 -0.43 -10.45 12.90
CA THR A 6 0.59 -10.92 11.95
C THR A 6 0.54 -10.13 10.63
N MET A 7 -0.66 -9.92 10.06
CA MET A 7 -0.83 -9.10 8.85
C MET A 7 -0.43 -7.63 9.06
N LEU A 8 -0.76 -7.08 10.23
CA LEU A 8 -0.35 -5.74 10.61
C LEU A 8 1.17 -5.65 10.74
N GLY A 9 1.81 -6.66 11.32
CA GLY A 9 3.28 -6.76 11.43
C GLY A 9 3.97 -6.69 10.07
N PHE A 10 3.54 -7.50 9.10
CA PHE A 10 4.08 -7.43 7.74
C PHE A 10 3.83 -6.08 7.06
N SER A 11 2.66 -5.49 7.29
CA SER A 11 2.34 -4.15 6.76
C SER A 11 3.23 -3.06 7.37
N MET A 12 3.53 -3.13 8.67
CA MET A 12 4.45 -2.20 9.33
C MET A 12 5.86 -2.29 8.74
N ILE A 13 6.36 -3.51 8.52
CA ILE A 13 7.68 -3.73 7.90
C ILE A 13 7.71 -3.18 6.47
N LYS A 14 6.62 -3.35 5.70
CA LYS A 14 6.49 -2.80 4.34
C LYS A 14 6.64 -1.27 4.31
N PHE A 15 6.05 -0.55 5.26
CA PHE A 15 6.10 0.92 5.30
C PHE A 15 7.33 1.51 5.99
N LEU A 16 8.13 0.66 6.66
CA LEU A 16 9.29 1.08 7.43
C LEU A 16 10.31 1.94 6.65
N PRO A 17 10.70 1.63 5.39
CA PRO A 17 11.63 2.47 4.62
C PRO A 17 11.11 3.90 4.43
N MET A 18 9.81 4.05 4.16
CA MET A 18 9.16 5.34 3.94
C MET A 18 9.13 6.17 5.22
N ILE A 19 8.78 5.54 6.35
CA ILE A 19 8.77 6.19 7.67
C ILE A 19 10.18 6.66 8.05
N ILE A 20 11.21 5.82 7.88
CA ILE A 20 12.61 6.19 8.18
C ILE A 20 13.07 7.34 7.29
N SER A 21 12.68 7.37 6.00
CA SER A 21 12.98 8.50 5.12
C SER A 21 12.36 9.81 5.62
N LEU A 22 11.10 9.79 6.07
CA LEU A 22 10.44 10.97 6.62
C LEU A 22 11.11 11.43 7.92
N THR A 23 11.38 10.51 8.85
CA THR A 23 11.99 10.85 10.14
C THR A 23 13.40 11.38 9.97
N LEU A 24 14.19 10.82 9.05
CA LEU A 24 15.53 11.32 8.71
C LEU A 24 15.49 12.76 8.20
N PHE A 25 14.59 13.05 7.25
CA PHE A 25 14.40 14.40 6.72
C PHE A 25 14.02 15.40 7.82
N LEU A 26 13.04 15.02 8.66
CA LEU A 26 12.59 15.86 9.77
C LEU A 26 13.68 16.02 10.83
N ALA A 27 14.48 15.00 11.12
CA ALA A 27 15.56 15.06 12.10
C ALA A 27 16.63 16.08 11.67
N VAL A 28 17.09 16.02 10.41
CA VAL A 28 18.05 17.00 9.87
C VAL A 28 17.47 18.41 9.92
N LEU A 29 16.22 18.57 9.47
CA LEU A 29 15.54 19.87 9.46
C LEU A 29 15.39 20.45 10.87
N MET A 30 14.95 19.64 11.84
CA MET A 30 14.73 20.08 13.22
C MET A 30 16.04 20.46 13.91
N THR A 31 17.10 19.68 13.74
CA THR A 31 18.40 19.99 14.31
C THR A 31 18.94 21.29 13.74
N LEU A 32 18.91 21.48 12.42
CA LEU A 32 19.40 22.72 11.82
C LEU A 32 18.50 23.92 12.14
N SER A 33 17.18 23.74 12.18
CA SER A 33 16.25 24.80 12.57
C SER A 33 16.48 25.24 14.03
N ARG A 34 16.86 24.32 14.92
CA ARG A 34 17.30 24.65 16.28
C ARG A 34 18.57 25.51 16.27
N TRP A 35 19.57 25.17 15.47
CA TRP A 35 20.79 25.97 15.34
C TRP A 35 20.52 27.40 14.82
N TYR A 36 19.55 27.57 13.93
CA TYR A 36 19.11 28.89 13.49
C TYR A 36 18.43 29.69 14.62
N ARG A 37 17.58 29.04 15.42
CA ARG A 37 16.86 29.70 16.52
C ARG A 37 17.77 30.05 17.68
N ASP A 38 18.67 29.15 18.04
CA ASP A 38 19.60 29.30 19.15
C ASP A 38 20.79 30.22 18.73
N SER A 39 20.71 30.84 17.55
CA SER A 39 21.70 31.77 16.96
C SER A 39 23.08 31.20 16.69
N GLU A 40 23.27 29.88 16.82
CA GLU A 40 24.52 29.18 16.48
C GLU A 40 24.88 29.33 15.01
N MET A 41 23.86 29.31 14.13
CA MET A 41 24.10 29.50 12.69
C MET A 41 24.55 30.93 12.35
N VAL A 42 24.19 31.93 13.16
CA VAL A 42 24.68 33.31 12.98
C VAL A 42 26.18 33.37 13.28
N VAL A 43 26.63 32.70 14.35
CA VAL A 43 28.04 32.58 14.71
C VAL A 43 28.83 31.81 13.64
N TRP A 44 28.23 30.77 13.06
CA TRP A 44 28.82 30.03 11.94
C TRP A 44 29.10 30.95 10.74
N PHE A 45 28.10 31.73 10.31
CA PHE A 45 28.27 32.66 9.20
C PHE A 45 29.22 33.81 9.52
N SER A 46 29.23 34.35 10.76
CA SER A 46 30.18 35.40 11.15
C SER A 46 31.63 34.93 11.15
N SER A 47 31.85 33.62 11.28
CA SER A 47 33.17 32.99 11.18
C SER A 47 33.64 32.77 9.73
N GLY A 48 32.88 33.24 8.73
CA GLY A 48 33.21 33.11 7.31
C GLY A 48 32.87 31.75 6.70
N MET A 49 32.18 30.88 7.45
CA MET A 49 31.83 29.54 6.98
C MET A 49 30.58 29.56 6.10
N SER A 50 30.61 28.82 5.00
CA SER A 50 29.49 28.73 4.05
C SER A 50 28.37 27.80 4.55
N ILE A 51 27.16 27.99 4.00
CA ILE A 51 26.04 27.04 4.20
C ILE A 51 26.32 25.67 3.56
N THR A 52 27.12 25.62 2.50
CA THR A 52 27.50 24.36 1.81
C THR A 52 28.42 23.49 2.65
N SER A 53 29.11 24.06 3.66
CA SER A 53 29.95 23.30 4.59
C SER A 53 29.15 22.27 5.40
N TRP A 54 27.85 22.48 5.59
CA TRP A 54 26.94 21.53 6.24
C TRP A 54 26.65 20.27 5.43
N ILE A 55 26.93 20.26 4.12
CA ILE A 55 26.70 19.07 3.28
C ILE A 55 27.52 17.88 3.79
N ARG A 56 28.79 18.08 4.18
CA ARG A 56 29.67 16.99 4.64
C ARG A 56 29.21 16.36 5.97
N PRO A 57 28.96 17.12 7.06
CA PRO A 57 28.43 16.57 8.31
C PRO A 57 27.09 15.86 8.11
N VAL A 58 26.18 16.46 7.33
CA VAL A 58 24.87 15.85 7.05
C VAL A 58 25.04 14.55 6.27
N LEU A 59 25.83 14.53 5.19
CA LEU A 59 26.11 13.31 4.41
C LEU A 59 26.72 12.20 5.27
N SER A 60 27.65 12.52 6.17
CA SER A 60 28.26 11.55 7.07
C SER A 60 27.23 10.91 8.02
N PHE A 61 26.26 11.70 8.49
CA PHE A 61 25.20 11.21 9.37
C PHE A 61 24.14 10.40 8.60
N ILE A 62 23.69 10.90 7.44
CA ILE A 62 22.61 10.25 6.69
C ILE A 62 23.09 9.05 5.87
N GLY A 63 24.38 8.95 5.53
CA GLY A 63 24.94 7.88 4.70
C GLY A 63 24.59 6.47 5.18
N PRO A 64 24.89 6.11 6.45
CA PRO A 64 24.51 4.81 7.01
C PRO A 64 22.99 4.57 7.01
N VAL A 65 22.20 5.62 7.26
CA VAL A 65 20.73 5.52 7.30
C VAL A 65 20.15 5.32 5.90
N ILE A 66 20.70 5.97 4.87
CA ILE A 66 20.30 5.77 3.47
C ILE A 66 20.65 4.36 3.02
N LEU A 67 21.82 3.84 3.41
CA LEU A 67 22.18 2.45 3.12
C LEU A 67 21.19 1.47 3.77
N LEU A 68 20.78 1.75 5.02
CA LEU A 68 19.74 0.98 5.69
C LEU A 68 18.40 1.08 4.95
N ILE A 69 17.96 2.27 4.55
CA ILE A 69 16.72 2.48 3.77
C ILE A 69 16.78 1.69 2.45
N ALA A 70 17.92 1.70 1.75
CA ALA A 70 18.11 0.97 0.51
C ALA A 70 18.01 -0.55 0.73
N LEU A 71 18.66 -1.08 1.78
CA LEU A 71 18.57 -2.49 2.16
C LEU A 71 17.12 -2.89 2.49
N LEU A 72 16.45 -2.08 3.31
CA LEU A 72 15.06 -2.33 3.69
C LEU A 72 14.14 -2.30 2.47
N SER A 73 14.34 -1.35 1.54
CA SER A 73 13.49 -1.22 0.36
C SER A 73 13.74 -2.30 -0.70
N LEU A 74 14.99 -2.74 -0.90
CA LEU A 74 15.33 -3.70 -1.96
C LEU A 74 15.18 -5.16 -1.54
N VAL A 75 15.27 -5.46 -0.24
CA VAL A 75 15.28 -6.83 0.28
C VAL A 75 14.12 -7.08 1.25
N VAL A 76 13.96 -6.23 2.27
CA VAL A 76 12.99 -6.50 3.35
C VAL A 76 11.56 -6.21 2.91
N MET A 77 11.33 -5.15 2.15
CA MET A 77 10.03 -4.79 1.61
C MET A 77 9.43 -5.89 0.72
N PRO A 78 10.11 -6.42 -0.32
CA PRO A 78 9.54 -7.51 -1.13
C PRO A 78 9.31 -8.79 -0.35
N TRP A 79 10.17 -9.09 0.63
CA TRP A 79 9.98 -10.24 1.52
C TRP A 79 8.73 -10.06 2.40
N ALA A 80 8.53 -8.87 2.98
CA ALA A 80 7.38 -8.59 3.83
C ALA A 80 6.07 -8.63 3.05
N THR A 81 6.06 -8.12 1.81
CA THR A 81 4.90 -8.19 0.93
C THR A 81 4.60 -9.62 0.50
N SER A 82 5.62 -10.41 0.14
CA SER A 82 5.43 -11.82 -0.24
C SER A 82 4.88 -12.67 0.90
N GLN A 83 5.41 -12.48 2.13
CA GLN A 83 4.92 -13.20 3.30
C GLN A 83 3.50 -12.75 3.69
N GLY A 84 3.22 -11.45 3.59
CA GLY A 84 1.88 -10.91 3.83
C GLY A 84 0.83 -11.46 2.85
N GLU A 85 1.19 -11.56 1.57
CA GLU A 85 0.34 -12.15 0.52
C GLU A 85 0.15 -13.65 0.73
N ALA A 86 1.23 -14.41 0.97
CA ALA A 86 1.14 -15.85 1.22
C ALA A 86 0.26 -16.17 2.45
N TYR A 87 0.42 -15.40 3.53
CA TYR A 87 -0.40 -15.55 4.74
C TYR A 87 -1.87 -15.18 4.46
N ARG A 88 -2.11 -14.14 3.67
CA ARG A 88 -3.46 -13.75 3.24
C ARG A 88 -4.13 -14.85 2.43
N THR A 89 -3.47 -15.39 1.41
CA THR A 89 -4.01 -16.47 0.59
C THR A 89 -4.29 -17.71 1.44
N GLN A 90 -3.42 -18.02 2.42
CA GLN A 90 -3.67 -19.11 3.36
C GLN A 90 -4.92 -18.86 4.22
N LEU A 91 -5.12 -17.64 4.72
CA LEU A 91 -6.32 -17.29 5.48
C LEU A 91 -7.58 -17.34 4.62
N GLU A 92 -7.56 -16.75 3.42
CA GLU A 92 -8.70 -16.79 2.49
C GLU A 92 -9.05 -18.23 2.11
N SER A 93 -8.07 -19.10 1.88
CA SER A 93 -8.32 -20.53 1.64
C SER A 93 -8.90 -21.26 2.87
N ARG A 94 -8.58 -20.84 4.10
CA ARG A 94 -9.19 -21.38 5.33
C ARG A 94 -10.58 -20.81 5.60
N ASP A 95 -10.79 -19.55 5.22
CA ASP A 95 -12.04 -18.83 5.45
C ASP A 95 -13.09 -19.19 4.40
N ASP A 96 -12.71 -19.46 3.14
CA ASP A 96 -13.60 -20.11 2.15
C ASP A 96 -14.05 -21.50 2.63
N LEU A 97 -13.18 -22.21 3.36
CA LEU A 97 -13.51 -23.47 4.04
C LEU A 97 -14.34 -23.28 5.33
N ALA A 98 -14.48 -22.04 5.82
CA ALA A 98 -15.35 -21.63 6.91
C ALA A 98 -16.55 -20.77 6.43
N SER A 99 -16.65 -20.49 5.13
CA SER A 99 -17.57 -19.52 4.52
C SER A 99 -18.99 -20.05 4.37
N ILE A 100 -19.27 -21.23 4.90
CA ILE A 100 -20.64 -21.57 5.27
C ILE A 100 -20.88 -20.97 6.66
N SER A 101 -20.95 -19.64 6.75
CA SER A 101 -21.40 -19.00 7.99
C SER A 101 -22.89 -19.28 8.14
N PRO A 102 -23.35 -19.82 9.29
CA PRO A 102 -24.74 -20.16 9.48
C PRO A 102 -25.64 -18.92 9.36
N GLY A 103 -26.78 -19.06 8.68
CA GLY A 103 -27.81 -18.02 8.59
C GLY A 103 -27.61 -16.95 7.51
N VAL A 104 -26.62 -17.08 6.62
CA VAL A 104 -26.41 -16.14 5.49
C VAL A 104 -26.39 -16.89 4.17
N PHE A 105 -27.10 -16.35 3.16
CA PHE A 105 -27.01 -16.84 1.79
C PHE A 105 -25.66 -16.48 1.18
N LYS A 106 -24.93 -17.50 0.70
CA LYS A 106 -23.63 -17.35 0.06
C LYS A 106 -23.73 -17.71 -1.40
N GLU A 107 -23.39 -16.77 -2.25
CA GLU A 107 -23.36 -16.96 -3.70
C GLU A 107 -21.97 -17.40 -4.16
N SER A 108 -21.92 -18.38 -5.06
CA SER A 108 -20.70 -18.79 -5.74
C SER A 108 -20.16 -17.65 -6.59
N SER A 109 -18.84 -17.60 -6.81
CA SER A 109 -18.19 -16.50 -7.56
C SER A 109 -18.72 -16.31 -9.00
N ASN A 110 -19.34 -17.34 -9.59
CA ASN A 110 -19.96 -17.28 -10.92
C ASN A 110 -21.45 -16.90 -10.90
N GLY A 111 -22.06 -16.71 -9.72
CA GLY A 111 -23.48 -16.42 -9.56
C GLY A 111 -24.43 -17.59 -9.91
N GLU A 112 -23.88 -18.75 -10.24
CA GLU A 112 -24.68 -19.91 -10.67
C GLU A 112 -25.15 -20.78 -9.51
N ARG A 113 -24.59 -20.61 -8.31
CA ARG A 113 -24.98 -21.38 -7.13
C ARG A 113 -25.15 -20.51 -5.90
N VAL A 114 -26.17 -20.78 -5.09
CA VAL A 114 -26.40 -20.15 -3.79
C VAL A 114 -26.52 -21.23 -2.74
N PHE A 115 -25.76 -21.11 -1.65
CA PHE A 115 -25.78 -22.01 -0.50
C PHE A 115 -26.34 -21.27 0.71
N PHE A 116 -27.20 -21.94 1.46
CA PHE A 116 -27.68 -21.50 2.76
C PHE A 116 -27.73 -22.68 3.72
N ILE A 117 -27.16 -22.49 4.90
CA ILE A 117 -27.16 -23.47 5.99
C ILE A 117 -27.52 -22.71 7.25
N GLU A 118 -28.50 -23.19 8.01
CA GLU A 118 -29.04 -22.45 9.14
C GLU A 118 -28.15 -22.55 10.39
N SER A 119 -27.65 -23.75 10.69
CA SER A 119 -26.83 -23.98 11.87
C SER A 119 -25.88 -25.16 11.71
N PHE A 120 -24.84 -25.17 12.55
CA PHE A 120 -23.89 -26.26 12.72
C PHE A 120 -24.03 -26.83 14.12
N ASP A 121 -23.68 -28.10 14.27
CA ASP A 121 -23.45 -28.71 15.59
C ASP A 121 -22.15 -28.19 16.22
N GLU A 122 -21.96 -28.40 17.54
CA GLU A 122 -20.81 -27.90 18.32
C GLU A 122 -19.44 -28.31 17.73
N LEU A 123 -19.41 -29.44 17.02
CA LEU A 123 -18.24 -29.99 16.34
C LEU A 123 -18.09 -29.56 14.87
N GLY A 124 -19.05 -28.80 14.31
CA GLY A 124 -19.01 -28.26 12.95
C GLY A 124 -19.21 -29.27 11.81
N ASN A 125 -19.44 -30.55 12.12
CA ASN A 125 -19.54 -31.63 11.12
C ASN A 125 -20.96 -31.83 10.59
N ILE A 126 -21.98 -31.67 11.45
CA ILE A 126 -23.39 -31.81 11.10
C ILE A 126 -23.93 -30.43 10.74
N VAL A 127 -24.58 -30.35 9.58
CA VAL A 127 -25.24 -29.15 9.06
C VAL A 127 -26.76 -29.34 9.09
N LYS A 128 -27.48 -28.34 9.58
CA LYS A 128 -28.96 -28.35 9.66
C LYS A 128 -29.57 -27.35 8.68
N ASN A 129 -30.69 -27.74 8.09
CA ASN A 129 -31.51 -26.97 7.16
C ASN A 129 -30.68 -26.37 6.02
N ILE A 130 -30.33 -27.26 5.09
CA ILE A 130 -29.49 -26.97 3.93
C ILE A 130 -30.40 -26.61 2.77
N PHE A 131 -30.15 -25.46 2.19
CA PHE A 131 -30.77 -24.99 0.96
C PHE A 131 -29.67 -24.70 -0.07
N VAL A 132 -29.78 -25.31 -1.24
CA VAL A 132 -28.85 -25.10 -2.35
C VAL A 132 -29.62 -24.79 -3.61
N GLN A 133 -29.37 -23.63 -4.19
CA GLN A 133 -29.83 -23.28 -5.51
C GLN A 133 -28.67 -23.42 -6.49
N SER A 134 -28.90 -24.02 -7.65
CA SER A 134 -27.94 -24.11 -8.75
C SER A 134 -28.63 -23.78 -10.06
N LEU A 135 -27.97 -23.04 -10.93
CA LEU A 135 -28.40 -22.76 -12.29
C LEU A 135 -27.37 -23.38 -13.24
N GLN A 136 -27.72 -24.49 -13.89
CA GLN A 136 -26.81 -25.18 -14.80
C GLN A 136 -27.53 -25.44 -16.13
N HIS A 137 -26.92 -25.06 -17.25
CA HIS A 137 -27.51 -25.22 -18.59
C HIS A 137 -28.96 -24.68 -18.70
N GLN A 138 -29.22 -23.48 -18.14
CA GLN A 138 -30.55 -22.84 -18.06
C GLN A 138 -31.60 -23.58 -17.22
N LYS A 139 -31.25 -24.68 -16.55
CA LYS A 139 -32.11 -25.38 -15.60
C LYS A 139 -31.82 -24.93 -14.16
N LEU A 140 -32.87 -24.54 -13.45
CA LEU A 140 -32.84 -24.22 -12.05
C LEU A 140 -33.00 -25.51 -11.24
N GLY A 141 -31.98 -25.87 -10.48
CA GLY A 141 -32.00 -26.91 -9.47
C GLY A 141 -32.09 -26.30 -8.08
N ILE A 142 -33.04 -26.74 -7.26
CA ILE A 142 -33.16 -26.38 -5.85
C ILE A 142 -33.10 -27.65 -5.04
N ILE A 143 -32.20 -27.73 -4.08
CA ILE A 143 -32.06 -28.85 -3.16
C ILE A 143 -32.38 -28.34 -1.76
N VAL A 144 -33.23 -29.09 -1.06
CA VAL A 144 -33.58 -28.83 0.33
C VAL A 144 -33.39 -30.11 1.12
N ALA A 145 -32.65 -30.04 2.23
CA ALA A 145 -32.44 -31.14 3.15
C ALA A 145 -32.44 -30.65 4.60
N ALA A 146 -33.01 -31.44 5.50
CA ALA A 146 -33.07 -31.09 6.92
C ALA A 146 -31.71 -31.26 7.61
N GLU A 147 -30.94 -32.28 7.20
CA GLU A 147 -29.66 -32.63 7.79
C GLU A 147 -28.64 -33.03 6.72
N GLY A 148 -27.37 -32.85 7.05
CA GLY A 148 -26.26 -33.32 6.24
C GLY A 148 -24.95 -33.32 7.01
N ASN A 149 -23.94 -33.91 6.39
CA ASN A 149 -22.60 -34.03 6.95
C ASN A 149 -21.57 -33.48 5.97
N ARG A 150 -20.59 -32.75 6.50
CA ARG A 150 -19.41 -32.35 5.73
C ARG A 150 -18.40 -33.49 5.72
N VAL A 151 -18.01 -33.93 4.53
CA VAL A 151 -16.99 -34.96 4.32
C VAL A 151 -15.85 -34.35 3.53
N VAL A 152 -14.63 -34.50 4.05
CA VAL A 152 -13.41 -34.16 3.32
C VAL A 152 -12.78 -35.46 2.85
N GLU A 153 -12.72 -35.62 1.53
CA GLU A 153 -12.14 -36.79 0.89
C GLU A 153 -10.60 -36.72 0.91
N LYS A 154 -9.91 -37.87 0.81
CA LYS A 154 -8.43 -37.93 0.92
C LYS A 154 -7.69 -37.10 -0.14
N ASN A 155 -8.35 -36.75 -1.24
CA ASN A 155 -7.83 -35.91 -2.31
C ASN A 155 -7.97 -34.40 -2.01
N GLY A 156 -8.54 -34.02 -0.86
CA GLY A 156 -8.79 -32.63 -0.47
C GLY A 156 -10.14 -32.08 -0.95
N ASP A 157 -10.91 -32.86 -1.72
CA ASP A 157 -12.25 -32.45 -2.15
C ASP A 157 -13.22 -32.48 -0.98
N GLN A 158 -14.08 -31.47 -0.94
CA GLN A 158 -15.08 -31.35 0.10
C GLN A 158 -16.47 -31.60 -0.44
N PHE A 159 -17.20 -32.45 0.26
CA PHE A 159 -18.57 -32.79 -0.06
C PHE A 159 -19.48 -32.41 1.10
N VAL A 160 -20.63 -31.83 0.77
CA VAL A 160 -21.76 -31.76 1.70
C VAL A 160 -22.70 -32.90 1.32
N VAL A 161 -22.74 -33.92 2.16
CA VAL A 161 -23.59 -35.10 2.01
C VAL A 161 -24.88 -34.83 2.75
N MET A 162 -25.94 -34.53 2.01
CA MET A 162 -27.28 -34.33 2.55
C MET A 162 -28.01 -35.66 2.68
N GLU A 163 -28.80 -35.79 3.74
CA GLU A 163 -29.63 -36.97 3.99
C GLU A 163 -31.12 -36.62 3.92
N ASN A 164 -31.92 -37.54 3.39
CA ASN A 164 -33.39 -37.47 3.35
C ASN A 164 -33.95 -36.14 2.81
N GLY A 165 -33.42 -35.68 1.68
CA GLY A 165 -33.80 -34.40 1.06
C GLY A 165 -34.63 -34.53 -0.21
N ARG A 166 -34.93 -33.37 -0.80
CA ARG A 166 -35.64 -33.26 -2.08
C ARG A 166 -34.88 -32.33 -3.02
N ARG A 167 -34.82 -32.71 -4.29
CA ARG A 167 -34.30 -31.90 -5.38
C ARG A 167 -35.43 -31.57 -6.33
N TYR A 168 -35.60 -30.28 -6.60
CA TYR A 168 -36.51 -29.72 -7.58
C TYR A 168 -35.69 -29.25 -8.76
N GLU A 169 -36.02 -29.69 -9.97
CA GLU A 169 -35.36 -29.22 -11.20
C GLU A 169 -36.40 -28.72 -12.19
N GLY A 170 -36.16 -27.57 -12.80
CA GLY A 170 -37.06 -27.03 -13.81
C GLY A 170 -36.43 -25.91 -14.62
N THR A 171 -37.08 -25.52 -15.71
CA THR A 171 -36.65 -24.38 -16.52
C THR A 171 -37.36 -23.13 -16.02
N ARG A 172 -36.64 -22.00 -15.89
CA ARG A 172 -37.26 -20.74 -15.44
C ARG A 172 -38.41 -20.34 -16.37
N GLY A 173 -39.62 -20.21 -15.83
CA GLY A 173 -40.82 -19.80 -16.56
C GLY A 173 -41.63 -20.92 -17.20
N SER A 174 -41.24 -22.19 -17.04
CA SER A 174 -42.06 -23.35 -17.42
C SER A 174 -42.65 -24.01 -16.17
N ALA A 175 -43.83 -24.64 -16.30
CA ALA A 175 -44.46 -25.40 -15.22
C ALA A 175 -43.90 -26.83 -15.08
N GLU A 176 -42.93 -27.20 -15.92
CA GLU A 176 -42.31 -28.52 -15.92
C GLU A 176 -41.22 -28.59 -14.84
N PHE A 177 -41.60 -29.07 -13.67
CA PHE A 177 -40.67 -29.36 -12.57
C PHE A 177 -40.57 -30.86 -12.32
N SER A 178 -39.36 -31.39 -12.33
CA SER A 178 -39.04 -32.73 -11.84
C SER A 178 -38.74 -32.66 -10.36
N THR A 179 -39.38 -33.51 -9.56
CA THR A 179 -39.10 -33.65 -8.12
C THR A 179 -38.47 -35.00 -7.86
N THR A 180 -37.25 -35.00 -7.34
CA THR A 180 -36.53 -36.20 -6.93
C THR A 180 -36.40 -36.23 -5.42
N LYS A 181 -36.90 -37.30 -4.78
CA LYS A 181 -36.60 -37.59 -3.36
C LYS A 181 -35.34 -38.44 -3.31
N PHE A 182 -34.43 -38.12 -2.40
CA PHE A 182 -33.19 -38.86 -2.24
C PHE A 182 -32.94 -39.21 -0.77
N GLU A 183 -32.36 -40.37 -0.52
CA GLU A 183 -31.90 -40.75 0.82
C GLU A 183 -30.54 -40.14 1.12
N LYS A 184 -29.62 -40.15 0.14
CA LYS A 184 -28.30 -39.50 0.22
C LYS A 184 -28.01 -38.74 -1.06
N TYR A 185 -27.55 -37.50 -0.92
CA TYR A 185 -27.13 -36.69 -2.05
C TYR A 185 -25.90 -35.87 -1.67
N ALA A 186 -24.81 -36.10 -2.39
CA ALA A 186 -23.56 -35.37 -2.17
C ALA A 186 -23.43 -34.27 -3.21
N ILE A 187 -23.22 -33.04 -2.75
CA ILE A 187 -22.70 -31.96 -3.59
C ILE A 187 -21.22 -31.81 -3.31
N ARG A 188 -20.42 -31.70 -4.37
CA ARG A 188 -19.05 -31.22 -4.23
C ARG A 188 -19.15 -29.72 -3.97
N VAL A 189 -18.68 -29.30 -2.80
CA VAL A 189 -18.34 -27.90 -2.60
C VAL A 189 -17.06 -27.72 -3.40
N GLU A 190 -17.17 -27.08 -4.55
CA GLU A 190 -16.00 -26.58 -5.25
C GLU A 190 -15.34 -25.59 -4.29
N ALA A 191 -14.37 -26.07 -3.51
CA ALA A 191 -13.28 -25.22 -3.10
C ALA A 191 -12.83 -24.62 -4.41
N LYS A 192 -13.04 -23.31 -4.57
CA LYS A 192 -12.40 -22.55 -5.64
C LYS A 192 -10.96 -23.07 -5.57
N GLU A 193 -10.50 -23.83 -6.57
CA GLU A 193 -9.06 -23.98 -6.75
C GLU A 193 -8.63 -22.54 -6.67
N ALA A 194 -7.95 -22.17 -5.57
CA ALA A 194 -7.62 -20.79 -5.33
C ALA A 194 -6.87 -20.43 -6.59
N LYS A 195 -7.53 -19.68 -7.49
CA LYS A 195 -6.86 -19.08 -8.62
C LYS A 195 -5.86 -18.25 -7.89
N GLN A 196 -4.65 -18.80 -7.74
CA GLN A 196 -3.56 -18.13 -7.08
C GLN A 196 -3.44 -16.90 -7.92
N GLU A 197 -4.00 -15.79 -7.45
CA GLU A 197 -3.88 -14.55 -8.16
C GLU A 197 -2.38 -14.38 -8.35
N PRO A 198 -1.93 -14.15 -9.60
CA PRO A 198 -0.51 -14.10 -9.86
C PRO A 198 0.11 -13.14 -8.84
N PRO A 199 1.18 -13.54 -8.15
CA PRO A 199 1.74 -12.78 -7.05
C PRO A 199 1.91 -11.33 -7.48
N SER A 200 1.52 -10.41 -6.59
CA SER A 200 1.52 -9.00 -6.95
C SER A 200 2.94 -8.59 -7.37
N THR A 201 3.05 -7.58 -8.22
CA THR A 201 4.38 -7.13 -8.65
C THR A 201 5.23 -6.67 -7.45
N GLN A 202 4.58 -6.25 -6.36
CA GLN A 202 5.24 -5.80 -5.13
C GLN A 202 5.84 -6.96 -4.30
N SER A 203 5.37 -8.20 -4.46
CA SER A 203 5.92 -9.38 -3.77
C SER A 203 7.10 -10.04 -4.50
N LYS A 204 7.33 -9.68 -5.76
CA LYS A 204 8.48 -10.18 -6.54
C LYS A 204 9.81 -9.69 -5.97
N SER A 205 10.80 -10.58 -6.00
CA SER A 205 12.16 -10.23 -5.58
C SER A 205 12.78 -9.22 -6.54
N SER A 206 13.71 -8.39 -6.04
CA SER A 206 14.36 -7.36 -6.87
C SER A 206 15.17 -7.97 -8.04
N GLN A 207 15.67 -9.20 -7.88
CA GLN A 207 16.40 -9.96 -8.92
C GLN A 207 15.45 -10.45 -10.03
N GLU A 208 14.27 -10.91 -9.65
CA GLU A 208 13.23 -11.34 -10.59
C GLU A 208 12.71 -10.15 -11.42
N LEU A 209 12.51 -8.98 -10.78
CA LEU A 209 12.10 -7.76 -11.46
C LEU A 209 13.11 -7.34 -12.54
N LEU A 210 14.42 -7.41 -12.24
CA LEU A 210 15.50 -7.07 -13.17
C LEU A 210 15.51 -7.94 -14.44
N SER A 211 15.12 -9.21 -14.32
CA SER A 211 15.18 -10.18 -15.42
C SER A 211 13.99 -10.09 -16.38
N SER A 212 12.96 -9.35 -15.99
CA SER A 212 11.68 -9.32 -16.69
C SER A 212 11.45 -7.99 -17.43
N GLN A 213 11.16 -8.04 -18.72
CA GLN A 213 10.96 -6.83 -19.56
C GLN A 213 9.55 -6.23 -19.47
N ASN A 214 8.89 -6.31 -18.31
CA ASN A 214 7.53 -5.78 -18.13
C ASN A 214 7.56 -4.35 -17.55
N SER A 215 6.69 -3.47 -18.04
CA SER A 215 6.56 -2.08 -17.59
C SER A 215 6.19 -1.99 -16.10
N THR A 216 5.33 -2.88 -15.61
CA THR A 216 4.95 -2.96 -14.19
C THR A 216 6.15 -3.32 -13.31
N ASN A 217 7.00 -4.25 -13.78
CA ASN A 217 8.17 -4.70 -13.04
C ASN A 217 9.27 -3.61 -13.01
N ALA A 218 9.45 -2.90 -14.13
CA ALA A 218 10.34 -1.74 -14.19
C ALA A 218 9.89 -0.61 -13.26
N ALA A 219 8.58 -0.32 -13.20
CA ALA A 219 8.02 0.69 -12.32
C ALA A 219 8.28 0.37 -10.83
N GLU A 220 8.05 -0.89 -10.44
CA GLU A 220 8.29 -1.34 -9.06
C GLU A 220 9.78 -1.30 -8.68
N LEU A 221 10.67 -1.75 -9.57
CA LEU A 221 12.10 -1.70 -9.32
C LEU A 221 12.57 -0.25 -9.11
N GLN A 222 12.12 0.67 -9.97
CA GLN A 222 12.46 2.08 -9.84
C GLN A 222 11.88 2.71 -8.59
N TRP A 223 10.68 2.31 -8.17
CA TRP A 223 10.10 2.75 -6.90
C TRP A 223 10.99 2.37 -5.71
N ARG A 224 11.55 1.15 -5.70
CA ARG A 224 12.48 0.70 -4.64
C ARG A 224 13.78 1.51 -4.61
N PHE A 225 14.29 1.94 -5.75
CA PHE A 225 15.42 2.88 -5.81
C PHE A 225 15.04 4.34 -5.49
N ALA A 226 13.81 4.73 -5.80
CA ALA A 226 13.32 6.08 -5.56
C ALA A 226 13.22 6.41 -4.06
N ILE A 227 12.94 5.43 -3.20
CA ILE A 227 12.86 5.62 -1.75
C ILE A 227 14.20 6.12 -1.16
N PRO A 228 15.35 5.42 -1.29
CA PRO A 228 16.62 5.91 -0.77
C PRO A 228 17.11 7.19 -1.46
N ILE A 229 16.85 7.37 -2.77
CA ILE A 229 17.24 8.58 -3.50
C ILE A 229 16.44 9.79 -3.03
N SER A 230 15.13 9.63 -2.80
CA SER A 230 14.30 10.71 -2.26
C SER A 230 14.71 11.06 -0.83
N ALA A 231 15.04 10.08 0.01
CA ALA A 231 15.57 10.31 1.35
C ALA A 231 16.87 11.15 1.34
N LEU A 232 17.78 10.85 0.41
CA LEU A 232 19.01 11.64 0.21
C LEU A 232 18.69 13.09 -0.19
N ILE A 233 17.88 13.28 -1.23
CA ILE A 233 17.56 14.60 -1.78
C ILE A 233 16.82 15.45 -0.74
N LEU A 234 15.83 14.87 -0.05
CA LEU A 234 15.08 15.56 1.01
C LEU A 234 15.99 15.95 2.17
N SER A 235 16.88 15.05 2.61
CA SER A 235 17.83 15.36 3.69
C SER A 235 18.78 16.50 3.33
N LEU A 236 19.22 16.59 2.07
CA LEU A 236 20.01 17.71 1.59
C LEU A 236 19.17 19.00 1.45
N LEU A 237 17.93 18.89 1.00
CA LEU A 237 16.97 19.99 0.93
C LEU A 237 16.66 20.59 2.31
N ALA A 238 16.72 19.79 3.37
CA ALA A 238 16.53 20.25 4.75
C ALA A 238 17.51 21.36 5.15
N ILE A 239 18.73 21.36 4.59
CA ILE A 239 19.77 22.34 4.92
C ILE A 239 19.32 23.76 4.57
N PRO A 240 19.06 24.12 3.30
CA PRO A 240 18.60 25.47 2.97
C PRO A 240 17.16 25.75 3.42
N LEU A 241 16.34 24.71 3.63
CA LEU A 241 14.96 24.85 4.12
C LEU A 241 14.90 25.21 5.62
N SER A 242 15.86 24.76 6.42
CA SER A 242 15.91 25.05 7.87
C SER A 242 16.06 26.54 8.21
N ALA A 243 16.54 27.33 7.25
CA ALA A 243 16.77 28.77 7.36
C ALA A 243 15.49 29.63 7.21
N LEU A 244 14.31 29.02 7.07
CA LEU A 244 13.03 29.71 7.04
C LEU A 244 12.72 30.35 8.40
N ASP A 245 12.04 31.50 8.38
CA ASP A 245 11.87 32.43 9.51
C ASP A 245 11.89 31.74 10.89
N PRO A 246 12.98 31.89 11.67
CA PRO A 246 13.09 31.29 13.00
C PRO A 246 12.02 31.78 13.99
N ARG A 247 11.31 32.86 13.61
CA ARG A 247 10.21 33.50 14.34
C ARG A 247 8.83 33.03 13.88
N ALA A 248 8.73 32.36 12.73
CA ALA A 248 7.54 31.60 12.39
C ALA A 248 7.49 30.40 13.36
N GLY A 249 6.35 30.17 13.99
CA GLY A 249 6.23 29.14 15.04
C GLY A 249 6.79 27.78 14.58
N ARG A 250 7.33 26.99 15.53
CA ARG A 250 7.97 25.68 15.31
C ARG A 250 7.18 24.75 14.37
N SER A 251 5.85 24.86 14.38
CA SER A 251 4.93 24.10 13.55
C SER A 251 4.97 24.46 12.06
N ALA A 252 5.29 25.70 11.66
CA ALA A 252 5.21 26.14 10.28
C ALA A 252 6.26 25.46 9.39
N ASN A 253 7.53 25.44 9.83
CA ASN A 253 8.61 24.77 9.09
C ASN A 253 8.39 23.25 9.01
N PHE A 254 7.81 22.66 10.05
CA PHE A 254 7.45 21.24 10.08
C PHE A 254 6.33 20.92 9.09
N VAL A 255 5.25 21.70 9.09
CA VAL A 255 4.12 21.52 8.15
C VAL A 255 4.60 21.68 6.71
N LEU A 256 5.43 22.68 6.42
CA LEU A 256 6.00 22.86 5.08
C LEU A 256 6.85 21.66 4.65
N ALA A 257 7.69 21.14 5.55
CA ALA A 257 8.49 19.94 5.27
C ALA A 257 7.60 18.73 4.99
N LEU A 258 6.56 18.53 5.80
CA LEU A 258 5.59 17.45 5.59
C LEU A 258 4.90 17.59 4.22
N ILE A 259 4.49 18.80 3.84
CA ILE A 259 3.90 19.08 2.52
C ILE A 259 4.90 18.75 1.41
N ILE A 260 6.15 19.20 1.50
CA ILE A 260 7.20 18.90 0.51
C ILE A 260 7.39 17.38 0.37
N TYR A 261 7.47 16.67 1.49
CA TYR A 261 7.59 15.22 1.53
C TYR A 261 6.40 14.52 0.85
N ILE A 262 5.17 14.94 1.20
CA ILE A 262 3.93 14.40 0.63
C ILE A 262 3.89 14.66 -0.89
N VAL A 263 4.20 15.88 -1.32
CA VAL A 263 4.22 16.25 -2.75
C VAL A 263 5.24 15.40 -3.50
N TYR A 264 6.45 15.24 -2.98
CA TYR A 264 7.47 14.39 -3.60
C TYR A 264 6.97 12.95 -3.75
N ASN A 265 6.52 12.32 -2.67
CA ASN A 265 6.06 10.93 -2.70
C ASN A 265 4.84 10.73 -3.61
N ASN A 266 3.92 11.70 -3.65
CA ASN A 266 2.78 11.64 -4.57
C ASN A 266 3.22 11.76 -6.02
N LEU A 267 4.17 12.64 -6.35
CA LEU A 267 4.72 12.75 -7.71
C LEU A 267 5.41 11.44 -8.14
N LEU A 268 6.19 10.81 -7.24
CA LEU A 268 6.77 9.51 -7.51
C LEU A 268 5.71 8.43 -7.73
N SER A 269 4.64 8.42 -6.93
CA SER A 269 3.53 7.46 -7.04
C SER A 269 2.77 7.62 -8.37
N ILE A 270 2.51 8.86 -8.79
CA ILE A 270 1.89 9.16 -10.09
C ILE A 270 2.78 8.66 -11.25
N MET A 271 4.08 8.95 -11.19
CA MET A 271 5.02 8.49 -12.21
C MET A 271 5.15 6.96 -12.24
N GLN A 272 5.18 6.30 -11.07
CA GLN A 272 5.16 4.85 -10.97
C GLN A 272 3.91 4.27 -11.64
N ALA A 273 2.73 4.84 -11.37
CA ALA A 273 1.48 4.38 -11.99
C ALA A 273 1.50 4.56 -13.52
N TRP A 274 2.06 5.67 -14.03
CA TRP A 274 2.19 5.90 -15.47
C TRP A 274 3.18 4.95 -16.16
N VAL A 275 4.29 4.63 -15.52
CA VAL A 275 5.24 3.61 -16.02
C VAL A 275 4.59 2.23 -15.98
N ALA A 276 3.90 1.88 -14.88
CA ALA A 276 3.20 0.60 -14.76
C ALA A 276 2.12 0.41 -15.83
N GLN A 277 1.41 1.48 -16.20
CA GLN A 277 0.42 1.51 -17.29
C GLN A 277 1.04 1.55 -18.71
N GLY A 278 2.36 1.65 -18.83
CA GLY A 278 3.05 1.75 -20.12
C GLY A 278 2.89 3.11 -20.82
N LYS A 279 2.37 4.15 -20.12
CA LYS A 279 2.25 5.51 -20.67
C LYS A 279 3.59 6.22 -20.80
N ILE A 280 4.55 5.83 -19.95
CA ILE A 280 5.92 6.36 -19.95
C ILE A 280 6.88 5.18 -20.13
N ASN A 281 7.91 5.40 -20.95
CA ASN A 281 8.97 4.41 -21.13
C ASN A 281 9.67 4.13 -19.79
N GLY A 282 9.89 2.85 -19.48
CA GLY A 282 10.65 2.42 -18.32
C GLY A 282 12.02 3.10 -18.21
N ILE A 283 12.69 3.50 -19.31
CA ILE A 283 13.98 4.20 -19.22
C ILE A 283 13.84 5.60 -18.60
N VAL A 284 12.80 6.35 -18.96
CA VAL A 284 12.52 7.68 -18.39
C VAL A 284 12.05 7.53 -16.95
N GLY A 285 11.12 6.60 -16.71
CA GLY A 285 10.85 6.13 -15.38
C GLY A 285 10.40 7.21 -14.39
N LEU A 286 10.89 7.10 -13.16
CA LEU A 286 10.66 8.06 -12.06
C LEU A 286 11.71 9.18 -11.99
N TRP A 287 12.80 9.09 -12.77
CA TRP A 287 13.96 9.99 -12.69
C TRP A 287 13.67 11.48 -12.84
N PRO A 288 12.73 11.93 -13.71
CA PRO A 288 12.40 13.35 -13.83
C PRO A 288 12.00 14.00 -12.50
N VAL A 289 11.30 13.28 -11.62
CA VAL A 289 10.91 13.80 -10.30
C VAL A 289 12.14 14.05 -9.43
N HIS A 290 13.09 13.11 -9.42
CA HIS A 290 14.35 13.28 -8.70
C HIS A 290 15.15 14.48 -9.22
N PHE A 291 15.23 14.65 -10.55
CA PHE A 291 15.91 15.80 -11.15
C PHE A 291 15.25 17.13 -10.80
N ILE A 292 13.91 17.20 -10.77
CA ILE A 292 13.17 18.40 -10.36
C ILE A 292 13.49 18.75 -8.90
N PHE A 293 13.40 17.80 -7.98
CA PHE A 293 13.69 18.06 -6.57
C PHE A 293 15.16 18.34 -6.30
N LEU A 294 16.08 17.72 -7.05
CA LEU A 294 17.49 18.03 -6.99
C LEU A 294 17.77 19.45 -7.49
N ALA A 295 17.13 19.87 -8.58
CA ALA A 295 17.23 21.23 -9.11
C ALA A 295 16.67 22.26 -8.12
N ILE A 296 15.55 21.97 -7.45
CA ILE A 296 15.00 22.81 -6.38
C ILE A 296 16.00 22.91 -5.22
N THR A 297 16.60 21.78 -4.82
CA THR A 297 17.62 21.75 -3.75
C THR A 297 18.83 22.60 -4.12
N ALA A 298 19.39 22.41 -5.31
CA ALA A 298 20.52 23.18 -5.81
C ALA A 298 20.20 24.68 -5.92
N TYR A 299 19.01 25.02 -6.42
CA TYR A 299 18.52 26.39 -6.51
C TYR A 299 18.43 27.04 -5.12
N MET A 300 17.86 26.35 -4.14
CA MET A 300 17.76 26.86 -2.77
C MET A 300 19.14 27.05 -2.13
N PHE A 301 20.08 26.13 -2.37
CA PHE A 301 21.47 26.31 -1.96
C PHE A 301 22.11 27.55 -2.59
N TYR A 302 21.94 27.75 -3.90
CA TYR A 302 22.46 28.91 -4.63
C TYR A 302 21.89 30.23 -4.07
N ARG A 303 20.57 30.31 -3.87
CA ARG A 303 19.92 31.50 -3.30
C ARG A 303 20.45 31.79 -1.91
N ARG A 304 20.61 30.76 -1.06
CA ARG A 304 21.11 30.92 0.31
C ARG A 304 22.59 31.27 0.38
N ALA A 305 23.42 30.70 -0.47
CA ALA A 305 24.84 31.05 -0.55
C ALA A 305 25.03 32.54 -0.91
N ASN A 306 24.14 33.10 -1.73
CA ASN A 306 24.17 34.50 -2.16
C ASN A 306 23.30 35.44 -1.30
N GLN A 307 22.82 34.98 -0.13
CA GLN A 307 21.97 35.77 0.78
C GLN A 307 20.69 36.33 0.14
N LEU A 308 20.19 35.69 -0.92
CA LEU A 308 18.96 36.08 -1.59
C LEU A 308 17.74 35.50 -0.85
N PRO A 309 16.57 36.18 -0.89
CA PRO A 309 15.32 35.59 -0.39
C PRO A 309 15.03 34.27 -1.13
N ILE A 310 14.34 33.29 -0.54
CA ILE A 310 14.07 32.02 -1.23
C ILE A 310 13.08 32.23 -2.39
N MET A 311 12.05 33.05 -2.17
CA MET A 311 11.11 33.43 -3.23
C MET A 311 11.75 34.47 -4.15
N PRO A 312 11.66 34.33 -5.49
CA PRO A 312 11.97 35.43 -6.40
C PRO A 312 11.04 36.61 -6.11
N ILE A 313 11.56 37.83 -6.21
CA ILE A 313 10.87 39.09 -5.83
C ILE A 313 9.51 39.26 -6.55
N PHE A 314 9.33 38.64 -7.72
CA PHE A 314 8.07 38.60 -8.46
C PHE A 314 6.97 37.81 -7.74
N LEU A 315 7.29 36.65 -7.14
CA LEU A 315 6.33 35.82 -6.40
C LEU A 315 6.00 36.40 -5.01
N SER A 316 6.92 37.15 -4.39
CA SER A 316 6.63 37.81 -3.12
C SER A 316 5.53 38.87 -3.24
N ARG A 317 5.33 39.46 -4.43
CA ARG A 317 4.23 40.40 -4.66
C ARG A 317 2.85 39.71 -4.70
N LEU A 318 2.79 38.41 -4.98
CA LEU A 318 1.54 37.65 -5.04
C LEU A 318 1.05 37.21 -3.64
N PHE A 319 1.98 37.00 -2.70
CA PHE A 319 1.68 36.53 -1.33
C PHE A 319 1.65 37.64 -0.27
N VAL A 320 2.19 38.83 -0.57
CA VAL A 320 2.09 39.99 0.32
C VAL A 320 0.72 40.65 0.11
N MET A 321 -0.25 40.31 0.95
CA MET A 321 -1.45 41.14 1.12
C MET A 321 -1.00 42.59 1.43
N PRO A 322 -1.56 43.60 0.76
CA PRO A 322 -1.21 44.98 1.04
C PRO A 322 -1.56 45.26 2.50
N LYS A 323 -0.54 45.61 3.31
CA LYS A 323 -0.78 46.16 4.64
C LYS A 323 -1.69 47.37 4.47
N LEU A 324 -2.93 47.26 4.96
CA LEU A 324 -3.83 48.38 5.09
C LEU A 324 -3.10 49.47 5.87
N LYS A 325 -2.81 50.59 5.18
CA LYS A 325 -2.39 51.84 5.82
C LYS A 325 -3.49 52.21 6.80
N THR A 326 -3.28 51.95 8.10
CA THR A 326 -4.03 52.64 9.14
C THR A 326 -3.60 54.11 9.10
N SER A 327 -4.36 54.90 8.34
CA SER A 327 -4.31 56.34 8.37
C SER A 327 -4.76 56.79 9.76
N ARG A 328 -3.79 57.15 10.62
CA ARG A 328 -4.07 58.07 11.72
C ARG A 328 -4.13 59.48 11.13
N LYS A 329 -5.32 60.06 11.13
CA LYS A 329 -5.53 61.50 11.26
C LYS A 329 -6.39 61.71 12.48
#